data_AF-A0A1M7YJU8-F1
#
_entry.id   AF-A0A1M7YJU8-F1
#
_cell.length_a   1.000
_cell.length_b   1.000
_cell.length_c   1.000
_cell.angle_alpha   90.00
_cell.angle_beta   90.00
_cell.angle_gamma   90.00
#
_symmetry.space_group_name_H-M   'P 1'
#
loop_
_entity.id
_entity.type
_entity.pdbx_description
1 polymer ?
#
loop_
_entity_poly.entity_id
_entity_poly.type
_entity_poly.pdbx_seq_one_letter_code
_entity_poly.pdbx_strand_id
1 'polypeptide(L)'
;MKLKSLQIFPNGKDGWFTDVMCFGAHITQLYGPTSCGKTPIIQTIAYCLGYPCIFREDIYNRCNYAVLVIDINDKEYEIRRTYIKGKEVDIKVTEPDGMIQEFYSEGDYSLYLFELLNIKSIDLLNNQGQKTQAYLCKRSTNAIFSYR
;
A
#
# COMPACT_ATOMS: atom_id res chain seq x y z
N MET A 1 6.44 -11.70 -6.66
CA MET A 1 5.34 -11.27 -5.76
C MET A 1 4.01 -11.72 -6.35
N LYS A 2 3.12 -12.26 -5.52
CA LYS A 2 1.71 -12.57 -5.84
C LYS A 2 0.81 -11.96 -4.77
N LEU A 3 -0.37 -11.47 -5.16
CA LEU A 3 -1.40 -11.04 -4.20
C LEU A 3 -2.20 -12.27 -3.77
N LYS A 4 -2.40 -12.47 -2.46
CA LYS A 4 -3.10 -13.65 -1.92
C LYS A 4 -4.52 -13.29 -1.50
N SER A 5 -4.66 -12.31 -0.63
CA SER A 5 -5.96 -11.84 -0.17
C SER A 5 -5.94 -10.38 0.27
N LEU A 6 -7.12 -9.76 0.28
CA LEU A 6 -7.35 -8.44 0.85
C LEU A 6 -8.56 -8.49 1.77
N GLN A 7 -8.47 -7.83 2.93
CA GLN A 7 -9.58 -7.62 3.83
C GLN A 7 -9.59 -6.18 4.34
N ILE A 8 -10.77 -5.55 4.35
CA ILE A 8 -10.96 -4.21 4.92
C ILE A 8 -11.74 -4.35 6.22
N PHE A 9 -11.26 -3.70 7.27
CA PHE A 9 -11.86 -3.73 8.60
C PHE A 9 -12.64 -2.45 8.90
N PRO A 10 -13.77 -2.56 9.62
CA PRO A 10 -14.65 -1.43 9.87
C PRO A 10 -14.08 -0.47 10.91
N ASN A 11 -14.43 0.81 10.78
CA ASN A 11 -14.25 1.81 11.82
C ASN A 11 -15.54 1.91 12.66
N GLY A 12 -15.47 1.45 13.91
CA GLY A 12 -16.64 1.40 14.81
C GLY A 12 -17.67 0.32 14.42
N LYS A 13 -18.86 0.40 15.03
CA LYS A 13 -19.91 -0.62 14.88
C LYS A 13 -20.62 -0.59 13.51
N ASP A 14 -20.75 0.59 12.91
CA ASP A 14 -21.44 0.81 11.62
C ASP A 14 -20.46 1.07 10.46
N GLY A 15 -19.21 0.64 10.64
CA GLY A 15 -18.15 0.78 9.65
C GLY A 15 -18.33 -0.14 8.45
N TRP A 16 -17.61 0.16 7.37
CA TRP A 16 -17.58 -0.68 6.18
C TRP A 16 -16.45 -1.70 6.29
N PHE A 17 -16.75 -2.92 5.88
CA PHE A 17 -15.81 -4.01 5.87
C PHE A 17 -15.99 -4.86 4.62
N THR A 18 -15.03 -5.73 4.38
CA THR A 18 -15.15 -6.81 3.41
C THR A 18 -14.89 -8.12 4.13
N ASP A 19 -15.46 -9.20 3.59
CA ASP A 19 -14.91 -10.53 3.86
C ASP A 19 -13.50 -10.63 3.25
N VAL A 20 -12.81 -11.74 3.54
CA VAL A 20 -11.51 -12.03 2.94
C VAL A 20 -11.70 -12.24 1.43
N MET A 21 -11.18 -11.32 0.63
CA MET A 21 -11.21 -11.40 -0.83
C MET A 21 -9.95 -12.07 -1.32
N CYS A 22 -10.05 -13.34 -1.74
CA CYS A 22 -8.92 -14.08 -2.32
C CYS A 22 -8.69 -13.68 -3.78
N PHE A 23 -7.46 -13.40 -4.14
CA PHE A 23 -7.09 -13.12 -5.52
C PHE A 23 -6.91 -14.42 -6.30
N GLY A 24 -7.32 -14.40 -7.57
CA GLY A 24 -7.09 -15.51 -8.51
C GLY A 24 -5.61 -15.67 -8.84
N ALA A 25 -5.19 -16.89 -9.16
CA ALA A 25 -3.79 -17.23 -9.42
C ALA A 25 -3.17 -16.46 -10.61
N HIS A 26 -3.99 -16.11 -11.60
CA HIS A 26 -3.54 -15.42 -12.82
C HIS A 26 -4.38 -14.19 -13.15
N ILE A 27 -5.69 -14.30 -13.03
CA ILE A 27 -6.64 -13.24 -13.37
C ILE A 27 -7.64 -13.11 -12.22
N THR A 28 -7.86 -11.88 -11.77
CA THR A 28 -8.94 -11.53 -10.84
C THR A 28 -9.84 -10.52 -11.52
N GLN A 29 -11.14 -10.81 -11.61
CA GLN A 29 -12.13 -9.89 -12.16
C GLN A 29 -12.97 -9.30 -11.04
N LEU A 30 -12.90 -7.97 -10.89
CA LEU A 30 -13.79 -7.21 -10.00
C LEU A 30 -14.99 -6.72 -10.80
N TYR A 31 -16.17 -7.28 -10.52
CA TYR A 31 -17.41 -6.91 -11.20
C TYR A 31 -18.46 -6.42 -10.20
N GLY A 32 -19.37 -5.57 -10.69
CA GLY A 32 -20.47 -5.02 -9.89
C GLY A 32 -20.96 -3.68 -10.43
N PRO A 33 -22.10 -3.16 -9.94
CA PRO A 33 -22.66 -1.88 -10.37
C PRO A 33 -21.71 -0.69 -10.17
N THR A 34 -21.88 0.41 -10.91
CA THR A 34 -21.13 1.65 -10.66
C THR A 34 -21.27 2.07 -9.19
N SER A 35 -20.18 2.64 -8.63
CA SER A 35 -20.13 3.10 -7.24
C SER A 35 -20.21 2.00 -6.15
N CYS A 36 -20.12 0.71 -6.49
CA CYS A 36 -20.09 -0.38 -5.50
C CYS A 36 -18.74 -0.58 -4.78
N GLY A 37 -17.81 0.37 -4.86
CA GLY A 37 -16.51 0.27 -4.17
C GLY A 37 -15.36 -0.41 -4.93
N LYS A 38 -15.53 -0.76 -6.21
CA LYS A 38 -14.45 -1.37 -7.04
C LYS A 38 -13.16 -0.55 -7.05
N THR A 39 -13.26 0.75 -7.33
CA THR A 39 -12.09 1.63 -7.40
C THR A 39 -11.40 1.75 -6.04
N PRO A 40 -12.11 1.97 -4.91
CA PRO A 40 -11.53 1.88 -3.57
C PRO A 40 -10.80 0.57 -3.27
N ILE A 41 -11.30 -0.59 -3.71
CA ILE A 41 -10.63 -1.89 -3.51
C ILE A 41 -9.28 -1.91 -4.21
N ILE A 42 -9.22 -1.53 -5.49
CA ILE A 42 -7.96 -1.48 -6.26
C ILE A 42 -6.99 -0.46 -5.64
N GLN A 43 -7.49 0.71 -5.26
CA GLN A 43 -6.69 1.73 -4.58
C GLN A 43 -6.15 1.21 -3.24
N THR A 44 -6.91 0.41 -2.51
CA THR A 44 -6.47 -0.17 -1.23
C THR A 44 -5.28 -1.11 -1.42
N ILE A 45 -5.22 -1.88 -2.51
CA ILE A 45 -4.05 -2.72 -2.82
C ILE A 45 -2.81 -1.84 -2.99
N ALA A 46 -2.89 -0.81 -3.83
CA ALA A 46 -1.78 0.12 -4.05
C ALA A 46 -1.41 0.88 -2.76
N TYR A 47 -2.41 1.23 -1.95
CA TYR A 47 -2.22 1.84 -0.65
C TYR A 47 -1.46 0.90 0.29
N CYS A 48 -1.85 -0.35 0.46
CA CYS A 48 -1.06 -1.29 1.26
C CYS A 48 0.39 -1.42 0.75
N LEU A 49 0.62 -1.36 -0.57
CA LEU A 49 1.96 -1.39 -1.19
C LEU A 49 2.70 -0.04 -1.18
N GLY A 50 2.25 0.94 -0.39
CA GLY A 50 3.01 2.17 -0.12
C GLY A 50 2.67 3.37 -1.01
N TYR A 51 1.71 3.25 -1.93
CA TYR A 51 1.26 4.38 -2.74
C TYR A 51 0.35 5.33 -1.92
N PRO A 52 0.43 6.67 -2.07
CA PRO A 52 -0.37 7.62 -1.29
C PRO A 52 -1.74 7.82 -1.94
N CYS A 53 -2.59 6.80 -1.87
CA CYS A 53 -3.97 6.90 -2.35
C CYS A 53 -4.75 7.96 -1.56
N ILE A 54 -5.47 8.82 -2.29
CA ILE A 54 -6.47 9.73 -1.71
C ILE A 54 -7.82 9.03 -1.85
N PHE A 55 -8.43 8.74 -0.71
CA PHE A 55 -9.76 8.15 -0.65
C PHE A 55 -10.83 9.23 -0.46
N ARG A 56 -12.08 8.84 -0.68
CA ARG A 56 -13.23 9.66 -0.31
C ARG A 56 -13.37 9.71 1.22
N GLU A 57 -13.99 10.77 1.74
CA GLU A 57 -14.14 10.97 3.19
C GLU A 57 -14.89 9.84 3.89
N ASP A 58 -15.87 9.24 3.21
CA ASP A 58 -16.63 8.10 3.74
C ASP A 58 -15.74 6.88 4.02
N ILE A 59 -14.70 6.64 3.22
CA ILE A 59 -13.75 5.54 3.45
C ILE A 59 -12.93 5.80 4.71
N TYR A 60 -12.38 7.00 4.88
CA TYR A 60 -11.64 7.35 6.10
C TYR A 60 -12.52 7.29 7.36
N ASN A 61 -13.81 7.65 7.22
CA ASN A 61 -14.73 7.66 8.35
C ASN A 61 -15.26 6.27 8.70
N ARG A 62 -15.42 5.36 7.72
CA ARG A 62 -16.08 4.06 7.89
C ARG A 62 -15.14 2.86 7.87
N CYS A 63 -13.93 2.98 7.35
CA CYS A 63 -12.93 1.91 7.33
C CYS A 63 -11.79 2.26 8.29
N ASN A 64 -11.30 1.28 9.03
CA ASN A 64 -10.22 1.48 10.01
C ASN A 64 -8.86 1.16 9.38
N TYR A 65 -8.67 -0.08 8.96
CA TYR A 65 -7.45 -0.52 8.30
C TYR A 65 -7.76 -1.58 7.24
N ALA A 66 -6.81 -1.80 6.35
CA ALA A 66 -6.81 -2.89 5.40
C ALA A 66 -5.66 -3.85 5.71
N VAL A 67 -5.89 -5.14 5.47
CA VAL A 67 -4.90 -6.20 5.55
C VAL A 67 -4.75 -6.80 4.16
N LEU A 68 -3.56 -6.64 3.59
CA LEU A 68 -3.16 -7.24 2.32
C LEU A 68 -2.16 -8.35 2.59
N VAL A 69 -2.48 -9.56 2.15
CA VAL A 69 -1.56 -10.69 2.21
C VAL A 69 -0.90 -10.85 0.85
N ILE A 70 0.43 -10.90 0.84
CA ILE A 70 1.24 -11.11 -0.36
C ILE A 70 2.18 -12.28 -0.19
N ASP A 71 2.51 -12.93 -1.31
CA ASP A 71 3.49 -14.00 -1.38
C ASP A 71 4.71 -13.53 -2.17
N ILE A 72 5.90 -13.67 -1.57
CA ILE A 72 7.18 -13.36 -2.20
C ILE A 72 8.10 -14.56 -1.98
N ASN A 73 8.47 -15.24 -3.06
CA ASN A 73 9.34 -16.42 -3.03
C ASN A 73 8.82 -17.51 -2.08
N ASP A 74 7.52 -17.82 -2.17
CA ASP A 74 6.81 -18.82 -1.35
C ASP A 74 6.81 -18.52 0.16
N LYS A 75 7.01 -17.24 0.49
CA LYS A 75 6.90 -16.70 1.84
C LYS A 75 5.76 -15.70 1.92
N GLU A 76 4.91 -15.86 2.92
CA GLU A 76 3.72 -15.03 3.11
C GLU A 76 4.02 -13.84 4.02
N TYR A 77 3.63 -12.65 3.58
CA TYR A 77 3.74 -11.41 4.33
C TYR A 77 2.36 -10.80 4.48
N GLU A 78 2.05 -10.36 5.70
CA GLU A 78 0.80 -9.66 6.00
C GLU A 78 1.10 -8.17 6.16
N ILE A 79 0.51 -7.34 5.30
CA ILE A 79 0.65 -5.88 5.35
C ILE A 79 -0.65 -5.29 5.85
N ARG A 80 -0.62 -4.76 7.07
CA ARG A 80 -1.71 -3.96 7.64
C ARG A 80 -1.43 -2.48 7.44
N ARG A 81 -2.34 -1.74 6.81
CA ARG A 81 -2.25 -0.28 6.67
C ARG A 81 -3.52 0.39 7.18
N THR A 82 -3.37 1.34 8.10
CA THR A 82 -4.47 2.13 8.67
C THR A 82 -4.89 3.24 7.70
N TYR A 83 -6.19 3.47 7.54
CA TYR A 83 -6.72 4.56 6.73
C TYR A 83 -6.64 5.88 7.51
N ILE A 84 -5.61 6.68 7.23
CA ILE A 84 -5.43 7.98 7.89
C ILE A 84 -5.59 9.11 6.87
N LYS A 85 -6.34 10.14 7.24
CA LYS A 85 -6.51 11.36 6.43
C LYS A 85 -5.29 12.26 6.64
N GLY A 86 -4.48 12.44 5.61
CA GLY A 86 -3.34 13.37 5.66
C GLY A 86 -2.04 12.75 5.17
N LYS A 87 -0.94 13.07 5.85
CA LYS A 87 0.41 12.56 5.54
C LYS A 87 0.91 11.54 6.57
N GLU A 88 0.10 11.24 7.58
CA GLU A 88 0.45 10.24 8.59
C GLU A 88 0.42 8.85 7.98
N VAL A 89 1.37 8.03 8.43
CA VAL A 89 1.54 6.66 7.98
C VAL A 89 1.51 5.77 9.21
N ASP A 90 0.75 4.71 9.12
CA ASP A 90 0.74 3.62 10.09
C ASP A 90 0.61 2.32 9.29
N ILE A 91 1.74 1.64 9.15
CA ILE A 91 1.85 0.38 8.43
C ILE A 91 2.53 -0.63 9.35
N LYS A 92 1.95 -1.82 9.43
CA LYS A 92 2.55 -2.97 10.11
C LYS A 92 2.74 -4.08 9.11
N VAL A 93 3.93 -4.67 9.08
CA VAL A 93 4.23 -5.83 8.27
C VAL A 93 4.55 -7.00 9.19
N THR A 94 3.79 -8.07 9.07
CA THR A 94 4.09 -9.34 9.72
C THR A 94 4.86 -10.20 8.73
N GLU A 95 6.08 -10.54 9.11
CA GLU A 95 6.97 -11.41 8.35
C GLU A 95 6.64 -12.90 8.52
N PRO A 96 7.16 -13.77 7.64
CA PRO A 96 6.92 -15.22 7.70
C PRO A 96 7.41 -15.88 9.00
N ASP A 97 8.38 -15.28 9.68
CA ASP A 97 8.90 -15.73 10.97
C ASP A 97 8.07 -15.22 12.17
N GLY A 98 7.04 -14.43 11.91
CA GLY A 98 6.19 -13.79 12.92
C GLY A 98 6.75 -12.47 13.46
N MET A 99 7.89 -11.99 12.95
CA MET A 99 8.41 -10.67 13.29
C MET A 99 7.48 -9.59 12.77
N ILE A 100 7.17 -8.60 13.62
CA ILE A 100 6.34 -7.46 13.26
C ILE A 100 7.24 -6.24 13.08
N GLN A 101 7.21 -5.66 11.88
CA GLN A 101 7.83 -4.37 11.60
C GLN A 101 6.77 -3.29 11.54
N GLU A 102 7.03 -2.14 12.18
CA GLU A 102 6.14 -0.98 12.18
C GLU A 102 6.80 0.19 11.45
N PHE A 103 6.04 0.86 10.59
CA PHE A 103 6.50 1.99 9.80
C PHE A 103 5.58 3.19 9.97
N TYR A 104 6.19 4.32 10.33
CA TYR A 104 5.51 5.61 10.52
C TYR A 104 5.91 6.66 9.47
N SER A 105 6.68 6.24 8.46
CA SER A 105 7.21 7.07 7.37
C SER A 105 7.05 6.34 6.04
N GLU A 106 6.59 7.06 5.01
CA GLU A 106 6.49 6.52 3.64
C GLU A 106 7.88 6.15 3.09
N GLY A 107 8.92 6.84 3.55
CA GLY A 107 10.29 6.63 3.11
C GLY A 107 10.83 5.28 3.58
N ASP A 108 10.77 5.04 4.88
CA ASP A 108 11.27 3.81 5.50
C ASP A 108 10.51 2.60 4.97
N TYR A 109 9.19 2.72 4.80
CA TYR A 109 8.37 1.66 4.22
C TYR A 109 8.70 1.39 2.75
N SER A 110 8.97 2.44 1.96
CA SER A 110 9.38 2.26 0.56
C SER A 110 10.72 1.54 0.46
N LEU A 111 11.68 1.89 1.32
CA LEU A 111 12.99 1.22 1.37
C LEU A 111 12.84 -0.25 1.72
N TYR A 112 12.07 -0.54 2.77
CA TYR A 112 11.74 -1.92 3.15
C TYR A 112 11.13 -2.71 1.99
N LEU A 113 10.15 -2.13 1.28
CA LEU A 113 9.53 -2.79 0.13
C LEU A 113 10.50 -3.00 -1.04
N PHE A 114 11.40 -2.05 -1.31
CA PHE A 114 12.39 -2.20 -2.38
C PHE A 114 13.39 -3.31 -2.05
N GLU A 115 13.86 -3.38 -0.80
CA GLU A 115 14.72 -4.46 -0.33
C GLU A 115 14.01 -5.81 -0.42
N LEU A 116 12.76 -5.87 0.05
CA LEU A 116 11.93 -7.08 0.03
C LEU A 116 11.67 -7.59 -1.39
N LEU A 117 11.42 -6.69 -2.34
CA LEU A 117 11.17 -7.01 -3.74
C LEU A 117 12.47 -7.15 -4.57
N ASN A 118 13.64 -6.97 -3.96
CA ASN A 118 14.93 -6.93 -4.63
C ASN A 118 14.97 -5.94 -5.81
N ILE A 119 14.28 -4.81 -5.65
CA ILE A 119 14.27 -3.71 -6.62
C ILE A 119 15.42 -2.78 -6.24
N LYS A 120 16.39 -2.59 -7.15
CA LYS A 120 17.46 -1.62 -6.94
C LYS A 120 16.84 -0.22 -6.82
N SER A 121 16.92 0.39 -5.64
CA SER A 121 16.56 1.79 -5.47
C SER A 121 17.47 2.64 -6.35
N ILE A 122 16.89 3.35 -7.33
CA ILE A 122 17.62 4.34 -8.11
C ILE A 122 17.79 5.56 -7.21
N ASP A 123 19.04 5.94 -6.94
CA ASP A 123 19.34 7.25 -6.36
C ASP A 123 18.85 8.32 -7.34
N LEU A 124 17.81 9.06 -6.96
CA LEU A 124 17.37 10.26 -7.65
C LEU A 124 18.19 11.45 -7.14
N LEU A 125 18.30 12.49 -7.96
CA LEU A 125 18.83 13.78 -7.51
C LEU A 125 17.65 14.74 -7.35
N ASN A 126 17.58 15.46 -6.24
CA ASN A 126 16.62 16.55 -6.09
C ASN A 126 17.07 17.78 -6.92
N ASN A 127 16.20 18.78 -7.09
CA ASN A 127 16.51 20.01 -7.86
C ASN A 127 17.66 20.85 -7.27
N GLN A 128 18.17 20.48 -6.09
CA GLN A 128 19.31 21.11 -5.42
C GLN A 128 20.59 20.24 -5.51
N GLY A 129 20.58 19.16 -6.29
CA GLY A 129 21.74 18.29 -6.51
C GLY A 129 22.06 17.34 -5.35
N GLN A 130 21.17 17.20 -4.36
CA GLN A 130 21.34 16.24 -3.27
C GLN A 130 20.76 14.88 -3.66
N LYS A 131 21.44 13.80 -3.24
CA LYS A 131 20.94 12.43 -3.38
C LYS A 131 19.62 12.28 -2.63
N THR A 132 18.60 11.81 -3.30
CA THR A 132 17.30 11.47 -2.75
C THR A 132 16.93 10.09 -3.25
N GLN A 133 16.42 9.21 -2.41
CA GLN A 133 16.09 7.86 -2.85
C GLN A 133 14.81 7.89 -3.70
N ALA A 134 14.69 6.97 -4.66
CA ALA A 134 13.39 6.69 -5.25
C ALA A 134 12.43 6.29 -4.12
N TYR A 135 11.25 6.89 -4.09
CA TYR A 135 10.16 6.52 -3.19
C TYR A 135 9.00 6.09 -4.08
N LEU A 136 8.28 5.02 -3.70
CA LEU A 136 6.97 4.69 -4.30
C LEU A 136 5.97 5.85 -4.09
N CYS A 137 6.28 6.71 -3.12
CA CYS A 137 5.46 7.77 -2.63
C CYS A 137 6.14 9.14 -2.85
N LYS A 138 5.72 9.87 -3.89
CA LYS A 138 5.98 11.31 -3.99
C LYS A 138 4.75 11.99 -4.59
N ARG A 139 4.03 12.77 -3.78
CA ARG A 139 3.05 13.74 -4.30
C ARG A 139 3.85 14.89 -4.91
N SER A 140 3.62 15.16 -6.20
CA SER A 140 4.47 15.97 -7.09
C SER A 140 5.09 17.22 -6.44
N THR A 141 6.42 17.25 -6.41
CA THR A 141 7.18 18.48 -6.64
C THR A 141 8.25 18.15 -7.67
N ASN A 142 8.05 18.71 -8.87
CA ASN A 142 8.89 18.73 -10.07
C ASN A 142 10.24 18.01 -9.92
N ALA A 143 10.32 16.76 -10.35
CA ALA A 143 11.59 16.12 -10.69
C ALA A 143 11.62 16.02 -12.23
N ILE A 144 12.51 16.78 -12.86
CA ILE A 144 12.75 16.72 -14.29
C ILE A 144 13.69 15.55 -14.54
N PHE A 145 13.32 14.62 -15.43
CA PHE A 145 14.22 13.60 -15.92
C PHE A 145 15.29 14.25 -16.80
N SER A 146 16.53 14.23 -16.33
CA SER A 146 17.72 14.58 -17.12
C SER A 146 18.25 13.30 -17.78
N TYR A 147 17.84 13.02 -19.01
CA TYR A 147 18.55 12.07 -19.85
C TYR A 147 19.72 12.80 -20.53
N ARG A 148 20.95 12.32 -20.30
CA ARG A 148 22.07 12.56 -21.20
C ARG A 148 21.99 11.58 -22.37
#